data_AF-A0A668SAV2-F1
#
_entry.id   AF-A0A668SAV2-F1
#
_cell.length_a   1.000
_cell.length_b   1.000
_cell.length_c   1.000
_cell.angle_alpha   90.00
_cell.angle_beta   90.00
_cell.angle_gamma   90.00
#
_symmetry.space_group_name_H-M   'P 1'
#
loop_
_entity.id
_entity.type
_entity.pdbx_description
1 polymer ?
#
loop_
_entity_poly.entity_id
_entity_poly.type
_entity_poly.pdbx_seq_one_letter_code
_entity_poly.pdbx_strand_id
1 'polypeptide(L)'
;MMDRRTLSKIDEGLDSSEVAELCFLCRDFVSKRRLENIKDGKDLFLRLEEKGLLQNDAFLRQLLDTIHRADLLRDLETDSRPPEETDASPVLSDYRKTLYSIYNGFTKENVERLKFLLTDRLGRRQIELSKTPLDVFAEMEKANLLSETDVDLLHEALQELDQELAIILENYTQRVRQPRQQFTLPPDVSVDIERTHEPLSITETQPNYRRESINTDAQLITNPTSLPDQSEYYTLTRIPRGLCVVFNNEIFTGGLNNRRGTQKDADTLTEVFTDLGFKVKIHNNFTADQMKKELDHLRRNDFTNHDALVVCVLSHGEKGCVFGTDGKKVLLKELTDPFTSRQAPALTGKPKLFFIQACQGDEYQRGYYPSSLGPGENENQNKETWQADDSIPDEAVPELADFLMGMATVEEFRSFRNTLTGSIYIQELCRQLKIAAESQEMDDILTVLTRVNREVSKGEFLSHKQMPQPKYTLTKKLVLKFV
;
A
#
# COMPACT_ATOMS: atom_id res chain seq x y z
N MET A 1 -8.49 19.49 3.89
CA MET A 1 -9.61 19.88 4.79
C MET A 1 -10.73 20.38 3.90
N MET A 2 -11.95 19.84 4.05
CA MET A 2 -13.06 20.20 3.18
C MET A 2 -13.49 21.66 3.32
N ASP A 3 -13.94 22.26 2.21
CA ASP A 3 -14.46 23.62 2.24
C ASP A 3 -15.73 23.69 3.11
N ARG A 4 -15.74 24.62 4.07
CA ARG A 4 -16.88 24.83 4.97
C ARG A 4 -18.15 25.23 4.22
N ARG A 5 -18.03 25.86 3.04
CA ARG A 5 -19.20 26.16 2.22
C ARG A 5 -19.81 24.90 1.62
N THR A 6 -18.98 23.95 1.18
CA THR A 6 -19.45 22.64 0.69
C THR A 6 -20.11 21.85 1.82
N LEU A 7 -19.51 21.80 3.01
CA LEU A 7 -20.12 21.13 4.17
C LEU A 7 -21.44 21.79 4.60
N SER A 8 -21.55 23.12 4.51
CA SER A 8 -22.81 23.81 4.79
C SER A 8 -23.91 23.49 3.78
N LYS A 9 -23.56 23.37 2.48
CA LYS A 9 -24.52 22.98 1.44
C LYS A 9 -25.03 21.55 1.63
N ILE A 10 -24.13 20.64 2.01
CA ILE A 10 -24.49 19.24 2.29
C ILE A 10 -25.41 19.18 3.51
N ASP A 11 -25.11 19.92 4.58
CA ASP A 11 -25.97 20.04 5.76
C ASP A 11 -27.36 20.58 5.43
N GLU A 12 -27.47 21.60 4.57
CA GLU A 12 -28.78 22.13 4.11
C GLU A 12 -29.63 21.08 3.38
N GLY A 13 -28.98 20.08 2.79
CA GLY A 13 -29.63 18.98 2.11
C GLY A 13 -30.00 17.80 3.01
N LEU A 14 -29.53 17.74 4.26
CA LEU A 14 -29.75 16.62 5.18
C LEU A 14 -30.89 16.94 6.16
N ASP A 15 -31.79 15.99 6.33
CA ASP A 15 -32.82 16.06 7.37
C ASP A 15 -32.36 15.45 8.71
N SER A 16 -33.15 15.65 9.77
CA SER A 16 -32.81 15.15 11.12
C SER A 16 -32.75 13.62 11.23
N SER A 17 -33.45 12.90 10.36
CA SER A 17 -33.41 11.43 10.30
C SER A 17 -32.10 10.96 9.66
N GLU A 18 -31.73 11.57 8.54
CA GLU A 18 -30.49 11.29 7.81
C GLU A 18 -29.25 11.61 8.67
N VAL A 19 -29.28 12.70 9.44
CA VAL A 19 -28.20 13.01 10.39
C VAL A 19 -28.06 11.92 11.46
N ALA A 20 -29.17 11.36 11.95
CA ALA A 20 -29.15 10.26 12.93
C ALA A 20 -28.60 8.97 12.31
N GLU A 21 -28.94 8.68 11.05
CA GLU A 21 -28.39 7.56 10.28
C GLU A 21 -26.88 7.69 10.07
N LEU A 22 -26.41 8.88 9.67
CA LEU A 22 -24.99 9.18 9.56
C LEU A 22 -24.26 9.04 10.90
N CYS A 23 -24.88 9.49 12.00
CA CYS A 23 -24.35 9.28 13.34
C CYS A 23 -24.20 7.79 13.68
N PHE A 24 -25.17 6.95 13.31
CA PHE A 24 -25.08 5.51 13.51
C PHE A 24 -23.91 4.89 12.74
N LEU A 25 -23.75 5.25 11.46
CA LEU A 25 -22.65 4.77 10.61
C LEU A 25 -21.27 5.19 11.17
N CYS A 26 -21.20 6.34 11.85
CA CYS A 26 -19.95 6.88 12.41
C CYS A 26 -19.58 6.32 13.81
N ARG A 27 -20.37 5.40 14.40
CA ARG A 27 -20.15 4.89 15.78
C ARG A 27 -18.84 4.15 15.98
N ASP A 28 -18.25 3.61 14.92
CA ASP A 28 -16.95 2.94 14.98
C ASP A 28 -15.80 3.96 15.13
N PHE A 29 -16.04 5.23 14.80
CA PHE A 29 -15.02 6.29 14.78
C PHE A 29 -15.25 7.39 15.83
N VAL A 30 -16.50 7.64 16.20
CA VAL A 30 -16.91 8.66 17.16
C VAL A 30 -17.66 8.01 18.31
N SER A 31 -17.25 8.31 19.54
CA SER A 31 -17.86 7.71 20.72
C SER A 31 -19.33 8.12 20.89
N LYS A 32 -20.17 7.20 21.38
CA LYS A 32 -21.61 7.40 21.61
C LYS A 32 -21.93 8.72 22.34
N ARG A 33 -21.19 9.05 23.40
CA ARG A 33 -21.37 10.30 24.16
C ARG A 33 -21.22 11.58 23.32
N ARG A 34 -20.39 11.53 22.28
CA ARG A 34 -20.16 12.67 21.38
C ARG A 34 -21.19 12.74 20.27
N LEU A 35 -21.75 11.59 19.86
CA LEU A 35 -22.81 11.49 18.86
C LEU A 35 -24.19 11.83 19.42
N GLU A 36 -24.47 11.52 20.69
CA GLU A 36 -25.76 11.81 21.35
C GLU A 36 -26.12 13.30 21.43
N ASN A 37 -25.14 14.20 21.30
CA ASN A 37 -25.33 15.65 21.40
C ASN A 37 -25.41 16.35 20.05
N ILE A 38 -25.32 15.61 18.94
CA ILE A 38 -25.35 16.17 17.57
C ILE A 38 -26.78 16.53 17.21
N LYS A 39 -26.99 17.77 16.73
CA LYS A 39 -28.32 18.26 16.35
C LYS A 39 -28.52 18.37 14.84
N ASP A 40 -27.44 18.62 14.10
CA ASP A 40 -27.44 18.82 12.66
C ASP A 40 -26.18 18.22 12.01
N GLY A 41 -26.12 18.24 10.68
CA GLY A 41 -24.99 17.75 9.91
C GLY A 41 -23.71 18.53 10.20
N LYS A 42 -23.80 19.85 10.44
CA LYS A 42 -22.65 20.70 10.83
C LYS A 42 -21.97 20.19 12.10
N ASP A 43 -22.74 19.89 13.14
CA ASP A 43 -22.22 19.33 14.39
C ASP A 43 -21.50 18.00 14.15
N LEU A 44 -22.08 17.13 13.32
CA LEU A 44 -21.45 15.86 12.93
C LEU A 44 -20.15 16.10 12.17
N PHE A 45 -20.15 16.98 11.17
CA PHE A 45 -18.97 17.27 10.37
C PHE A 45 -17.83 17.85 11.21
N LEU A 46 -18.13 18.69 12.20
CA LEU A 46 -17.12 19.16 13.17
C LEU A 46 -16.51 17.99 13.96
N ARG A 47 -17.32 17.01 14.40
CA ARG A 47 -16.80 15.83 15.12
C ARG A 47 -15.95 14.92 14.23
N LEU A 48 -16.34 14.77 12.98
CA LEU A 48 -15.58 14.01 11.99
C LEU A 48 -14.28 14.73 11.60
N GLU A 49 -14.29 16.06 11.51
CA GLU A 49 -13.10 16.91 11.30
C GLU A 49 -12.13 16.80 12.49
N GLU A 50 -12.61 16.88 13.73
CA GLU A 50 -11.82 16.67 14.97
C GLU A 50 -11.14 15.30 15.01
N LYS A 51 -11.70 14.29 14.31
CA LYS A 51 -11.14 12.94 14.19
C LYS A 51 -10.29 12.73 12.95
N GLY A 52 -10.12 13.76 12.11
CA GLY A 52 -9.37 13.67 10.87
C GLY A 52 -10.07 12.88 9.77
N LEU A 53 -11.38 12.65 9.87
CA LEU A 53 -12.15 11.84 8.92
C LEU A 53 -12.67 12.65 7.71
N LEU A 54 -12.75 13.97 7.81
CA LEU A 54 -13.14 14.89 6.72
C LEU A 54 -11.94 15.66 6.12
N GLN A 55 -10.79 14.99 6.06
CA GLN A 55 -9.61 15.59 5.42
C GLN A 55 -9.74 15.65 3.89
N ASN A 56 -10.44 14.67 3.31
CA ASN A 56 -10.89 14.62 1.91
C ASN A 56 -12.40 14.29 1.85
N ASP A 57 -12.93 14.22 0.64
CA ASP A 57 -14.33 13.87 0.38
C ASP A 57 -14.60 12.36 0.44
N ALA A 58 -13.59 11.50 0.44
CA ALA A 58 -13.77 10.05 0.29
C ALA A 58 -14.60 9.41 1.42
N PHE A 59 -14.39 9.79 2.68
CA PHE A 59 -15.18 9.27 3.80
C PHE A 59 -16.61 9.82 3.79
N LEU A 60 -16.78 11.12 3.47
CA LEU A 60 -18.10 11.72 3.35
C LEU A 60 -18.88 11.17 2.15
N ARG A 61 -18.21 10.88 1.03
CA ARG A 61 -18.77 10.18 -0.12
C ARG A 61 -19.25 8.79 0.27
N GLN A 62 -18.46 8.02 1.01
CA GLN A 62 -18.89 6.71 1.50
C GLN A 62 -20.14 6.80 2.37
N LEU A 63 -20.21 7.79 3.26
CA LEU A 63 -21.37 8.05 4.10
C LEU A 63 -22.61 8.40 3.26
N LEU A 64 -22.49 9.36 2.33
CA LEU A 64 -23.57 9.82 1.47
C LEU A 64 -24.04 8.74 0.47
N ASP A 65 -23.13 7.93 -0.04
CA ASP A 65 -23.43 6.78 -0.90
C ASP A 65 -24.19 5.70 -0.13
N THR A 66 -23.80 5.45 1.13
CA THR A 66 -24.48 4.48 2.01
C THR A 66 -25.92 4.91 2.31
N ILE A 67 -26.17 6.20 2.54
CA ILE A 67 -27.54 6.73 2.73
C ILE A 67 -28.27 7.05 1.41
N HIS A 68 -27.71 6.65 0.26
CA HIS A 68 -28.29 6.83 -1.08
C HIS A 68 -28.56 8.28 -1.50
N ARG A 69 -27.79 9.25 -1.00
CA ARG A 69 -27.88 10.68 -1.34
C ARG A 69 -26.98 11.08 -2.51
N ALA A 70 -27.25 10.52 -3.68
CA ALA A 70 -26.50 10.78 -4.90
C ALA A 70 -26.59 12.24 -5.40
N ASP A 71 -27.63 12.98 -4.98
CA ASP A 71 -27.77 14.40 -5.24
C ASP A 71 -26.68 15.23 -4.53
N LEU A 72 -26.37 14.89 -3.27
CA LEU A 72 -25.33 15.55 -2.46
C LEU A 72 -23.91 15.12 -2.86
N LEU A 73 -23.76 13.96 -3.48
CA LEU A 73 -22.47 13.53 -4.04
C LEU A 73 -21.98 14.46 -5.16
N ARG A 74 -22.90 15.05 -5.94
CA ARG A 74 -22.55 16.00 -7.01
C ARG A 74 -21.98 17.31 -6.48
N ASP A 75 -22.38 17.72 -5.28
CA ASP A 75 -21.81 18.91 -4.63
C ASP A 75 -20.36 18.69 -4.21
N LEU A 76 -19.94 17.44 -4.01
CA LEU A 76 -18.55 17.05 -3.74
C LEU A 76 -17.68 16.99 -5.00
N GLU A 77 -18.27 16.84 -6.20
CA GLU A 77 -17.56 16.69 -7.48
C GLU A 77 -17.06 18.01 -8.10
N THR A 78 -17.23 19.14 -7.41
CA THR A 78 -16.93 20.47 -7.95
C THR A 78 -15.45 20.90 -7.86
N ASP A 79 -14.54 20.09 -7.29
CA ASP A 79 -13.10 20.35 -7.34
C ASP A 79 -12.48 19.56 -8.52
N SER A 80 -12.11 20.25 -9.60
CA SER A 80 -11.62 19.69 -10.87
C SER A 80 -10.26 18.98 -10.79
N ARG A 81 -9.76 18.70 -9.60
CA ARG A 81 -8.48 18.02 -9.38
C ARG A 81 -8.70 16.50 -9.33
N PRO A 82 -7.84 15.70 -9.99
CA PRO A 82 -7.92 14.24 -9.85
C PRO A 82 -7.87 13.86 -8.36
N PRO A 83 -8.65 12.86 -7.91
CA PRO A 83 -8.65 12.48 -6.51
C PRO A 83 -7.25 12.00 -6.09
N GLU A 84 -6.62 12.77 -5.21
CA GLU A 84 -5.48 12.37 -4.41
C GLU A 84 -6.01 11.57 -3.22
N GLU A 85 -5.66 10.29 -3.16
CA GLU A 85 -6.04 9.36 -2.11
C GLU A 85 -4.82 9.03 -1.23
N THR A 86 -5.09 8.73 0.04
CA THR A 86 -4.09 8.15 0.94
C THR A 86 -4.18 6.63 0.90
N ASP A 87 -3.04 5.93 0.98
CA ASP A 87 -2.99 4.46 1.14
C ASP A 87 -3.46 3.98 2.53
N ALA A 88 -4.12 4.85 3.29
CA ALA A 88 -4.87 4.49 4.47
C ALA A 88 -5.99 5.53 4.54
N SER A 89 -7.20 5.13 4.16
CA SER A 89 -8.39 5.97 4.24
C SER A 89 -9.36 5.29 5.21
N PRO A 90 -10.00 6.02 6.14
CA PRO A 90 -10.99 5.43 7.03
C PRO A 90 -12.13 4.80 6.20
N VAL A 91 -12.51 3.57 6.54
CA VAL A 91 -13.47 2.75 5.80
C VAL A 91 -14.68 2.47 6.66
N LEU A 92 -15.88 2.72 6.17
CA LEU A 92 -17.08 2.22 6.84
C LEU A 92 -17.06 0.68 6.81
N SER A 93 -17.07 0.06 7.98
CA SER A 93 -17.04 -1.40 8.12
C SER A 93 -18.19 -2.05 7.37
N ASP A 94 -17.95 -3.21 6.76
CA ASP A 94 -18.99 -3.98 6.06
C ASP A 94 -20.13 -4.37 7.01
N TYR A 95 -19.81 -4.53 8.30
CA TYR A 95 -20.77 -4.68 9.39
C TYR A 95 -21.75 -3.50 9.48
N ARG A 96 -21.26 -2.25 9.54
CA ARG A 96 -22.12 -1.06 9.59
C ARG A 96 -23.00 -0.91 8.36
N LYS A 97 -22.43 -1.15 7.17
CA LYS A 97 -23.19 -1.13 5.90
C LYS A 97 -24.28 -2.19 5.88
N THR A 98 -24.00 -3.39 6.39
CA THR A 98 -24.97 -4.49 6.48
C THR A 98 -26.11 -4.13 7.42
N LEU A 99 -25.82 -3.61 8.61
CA LEU A 99 -26.86 -3.16 9.55
C LEU A 99 -27.73 -2.04 8.98
N TYR A 100 -27.12 -1.09 8.26
CA TYR A 100 -27.87 -0.03 7.59
C TYR A 100 -28.76 -0.56 6.46
N SER A 101 -28.23 -1.48 5.63
CA SER A 101 -29.01 -2.13 4.57
C SER A 101 -30.21 -2.90 5.13
N ILE A 102 -30.02 -3.58 6.27
CA ILE A 102 -31.10 -4.26 6.98
C ILE A 102 -32.13 -3.22 7.46
N TYR A 103 -31.69 -2.17 8.14
CA TYR A 103 -32.56 -1.07 8.59
C TYR A 103 -33.41 -0.48 7.47
N ASN A 104 -32.85 -0.22 6.30
CA ASN A 104 -33.58 0.36 5.17
C ASN A 104 -34.71 -0.55 4.66
N GLY A 105 -34.61 -1.87 4.89
CA GLY A 105 -35.65 -2.85 4.56
C GLY A 105 -36.70 -3.07 5.65
N PHE A 106 -36.61 -2.43 6.82
CA PHE A 106 -37.58 -2.64 7.90
C PHE A 106 -38.92 -1.95 7.63
N THR A 107 -40.00 -2.73 7.74
CA THR A 107 -41.35 -2.17 7.86
C THR A 107 -41.66 -1.75 9.31
N LYS A 108 -42.67 -0.89 9.51
CA LYS A 108 -43.12 -0.53 10.86
C LYS A 108 -43.58 -1.75 11.67
N GLU A 109 -44.15 -2.77 11.03
CA GLU A 109 -44.52 -4.02 11.70
C GLU A 109 -43.28 -4.80 12.15
N ASN A 110 -42.24 -4.85 11.31
CA ASN A 110 -40.98 -5.52 11.62
C ASN A 110 -40.30 -4.88 12.84
N VAL A 111 -40.37 -3.54 12.98
CA VAL A 111 -39.83 -2.81 14.14
C VAL A 111 -40.49 -3.27 15.43
N GLU A 112 -41.82 -3.29 15.48
CA GLU A 112 -42.55 -3.62 16.71
C GLU A 112 -42.41 -5.10 17.06
N ARG A 113 -42.37 -5.99 16.06
CA ARG A 113 -42.06 -7.41 16.28
C ARG A 113 -40.63 -7.64 16.76
N LEU A 114 -39.65 -6.95 16.18
CA LEU A 114 -38.24 -7.02 16.63
C LEU A 114 -38.12 -6.61 18.10
N LYS A 115 -38.76 -5.50 18.48
CA LYS A 115 -38.84 -5.03 19.87
C LYS A 115 -39.45 -6.09 20.77
N PHE A 116 -40.56 -6.71 20.36
CA PHE A 116 -41.20 -7.78 21.12
C PHE A 116 -40.27 -8.97 21.35
N LEU A 117 -39.63 -9.49 20.29
CA LEU A 117 -38.71 -10.63 20.36
C LEU A 117 -37.50 -10.37 21.28
N LEU A 118 -37.02 -9.13 21.33
CA LEU A 118 -35.83 -8.76 22.10
C LEU A 118 -36.13 -8.21 23.51
N THR A 119 -37.42 -8.07 23.90
CA THR A 119 -37.84 -7.46 25.18
C THR A 119 -37.23 -8.15 26.39
N ASP A 120 -37.18 -9.48 26.38
CA ASP A 120 -36.62 -10.27 27.48
C ASP A 120 -35.09 -10.24 27.54
N ARG A 121 -34.42 -9.81 26.46
CA ARG A 121 -32.96 -9.79 26.33
C ARG A 121 -32.35 -8.40 26.59
N LEU A 122 -32.99 -7.33 26.12
CA LEU A 122 -32.48 -5.95 26.21
C LEU A 122 -33.06 -5.13 27.37
N GLY A 123 -34.14 -5.63 27.99
CA GLY A 123 -34.86 -4.93 29.04
C GLY A 123 -35.95 -4.02 28.50
N ARG A 124 -37.14 -4.11 29.11
CA ARG A 124 -38.37 -3.43 28.66
C ARG A 124 -38.25 -1.91 28.56
N ARG A 125 -37.50 -1.28 29.47
CA ARG A 125 -37.30 0.18 29.52
C ARG A 125 -36.43 0.70 28.38
N GLN A 126 -35.45 -0.08 27.93
CA GLN A 126 -34.52 0.30 26.88
C GLN A 126 -35.19 0.20 25.51
N ILE A 127 -35.93 -0.89 25.28
CA ILE A 127 -36.68 -1.12 24.06
C ILE A 127 -37.78 -0.07 23.84
N GLU A 128 -38.47 0.34 24.91
CA GLU A 128 -39.49 1.40 24.83
C GLU A 128 -38.92 2.77 24.42
N LEU A 129 -37.62 3.01 24.66
CA LEU A 129 -36.94 4.26 24.25
C LEU A 129 -36.45 4.21 22.81
N SER A 130 -36.28 3.03 22.22
CA SER A 130 -35.83 2.84 20.84
C SER A 130 -36.93 3.18 19.84
N LYS A 131 -36.71 4.20 19.00
CA LYS A 131 -37.69 4.66 18.01
C LYS A 131 -37.47 4.01 16.65
N THR A 132 -36.23 3.68 16.33
CA THR A 132 -35.80 3.09 15.05
C THR A 132 -35.14 1.72 15.25
N PRO A 133 -35.06 0.87 14.20
CA PRO A 133 -34.24 -0.35 14.25
C PRO A 133 -32.77 -0.08 14.60
N LEU A 134 -32.21 1.03 14.12
CA LEU A 134 -30.84 1.44 14.44
C LEU A 134 -30.65 1.66 15.94
N ASP A 135 -31.66 2.19 16.65
CA ASP A 135 -31.64 2.32 18.11
C ASP A 135 -31.65 0.95 18.80
N VAL A 136 -32.35 -0.03 18.24
CA VAL A 136 -32.39 -1.40 18.76
C VAL A 136 -31.03 -2.07 18.55
N PHE A 137 -30.45 -1.98 17.35
CA PHE A 137 -29.10 -2.50 17.07
C PHE A 137 -28.06 -1.86 17.99
N ALA A 138 -28.16 -0.54 18.18
CA ALA A 138 -27.32 0.22 19.09
C ALA A 138 -27.38 -0.23 20.56
N GLU A 139 -28.55 -0.68 21.04
CA GLU A 139 -28.68 -1.23 22.39
C GLU A 139 -28.26 -2.71 22.46
N MET A 140 -28.43 -3.48 21.38
CA MET A 140 -27.85 -4.83 21.27
C MET A 140 -26.33 -4.81 21.38
N GLU A 141 -25.67 -3.88 20.70
CA GLU A 141 -24.21 -3.70 20.80
C GLU A 141 -23.79 -3.39 22.23
N LYS A 142 -24.52 -2.51 22.90
CA LYS A 142 -24.24 -2.11 24.29
C LYS A 142 -24.44 -3.26 25.28
N ALA A 143 -25.36 -4.17 24.98
CA ALA A 143 -25.58 -5.38 25.75
C ALA A 143 -24.60 -6.52 25.40
N ASN A 144 -23.66 -6.31 24.47
CA ASN A 144 -22.77 -7.33 23.87
C ASN A 144 -23.54 -8.50 23.25
N LEU A 145 -24.72 -8.22 22.69
CA LEU A 145 -25.56 -9.18 21.98
C LEU A 145 -25.47 -9.05 20.45
N LEU A 146 -24.71 -8.06 19.98
CA LEU A 146 -24.45 -7.81 18.58
C LEU A 146 -23.04 -7.22 18.43
N SER A 147 -22.24 -7.78 17.53
CA SER A 147 -20.91 -7.30 17.19
C SER A 147 -20.53 -7.72 15.77
N GLU A 148 -19.36 -7.30 15.29
CA GLU A 148 -18.84 -7.69 13.98
C GLU A 148 -18.69 -9.21 13.82
N THR A 149 -18.39 -9.93 14.91
CA THR A 149 -18.15 -11.39 14.91
C THR A 149 -19.34 -12.20 15.44
N ASP A 150 -20.28 -11.56 16.12
CA ASP A 150 -21.43 -12.20 16.75
C ASP A 150 -22.72 -11.47 16.33
N VAL A 151 -23.41 -12.06 15.35
CA VAL A 151 -24.67 -11.57 14.78
C VAL A 151 -25.80 -12.59 14.89
N ASP A 152 -25.58 -13.70 15.61
CA ASP A 152 -26.46 -14.87 15.60
C ASP A 152 -27.84 -14.53 16.18
N LEU A 153 -27.89 -13.77 17.28
CA LEU A 153 -29.16 -13.35 17.89
C LEU A 153 -29.98 -12.45 16.96
N LEU A 154 -29.33 -11.56 16.21
CA LEU A 154 -30.02 -10.72 15.24
C LEU A 154 -30.51 -11.55 14.06
N HIS A 155 -29.71 -12.52 13.60
CA HIS A 155 -30.09 -13.43 12.53
C HIS A 155 -31.32 -14.28 12.90
N GLU A 156 -31.35 -14.86 14.10
CA GLU A 156 -32.52 -15.59 14.63
C GLU A 156 -33.76 -14.69 14.66
N ALA A 157 -33.62 -13.46 15.14
CA ALA A 157 -34.73 -12.51 15.16
C ALA A 157 -35.21 -12.17 13.74
N LEU A 158 -34.30 -11.95 12.79
CA LEU A 158 -34.66 -11.64 11.40
C LEU A 158 -35.34 -12.81 10.70
N GLN A 159 -34.99 -14.07 11.00
CA GLN A 159 -35.65 -15.25 10.43
C GLN A 159 -37.16 -15.29 10.74
N GLU A 160 -37.56 -14.80 11.91
CA GLU A 160 -38.96 -14.72 12.34
C GLU A 160 -39.69 -13.46 11.81
N LEU A 161 -38.94 -12.46 11.36
CA LEU A 161 -39.46 -11.17 10.91
C LEU A 161 -39.60 -11.11 9.40
N ASP A 162 -38.51 -11.38 8.69
CA ASP A 162 -38.37 -11.20 7.26
C ASP A 162 -37.19 -12.02 6.73
N GLN A 163 -37.51 -13.01 5.89
CA GLN A 163 -36.52 -13.94 5.34
C GLN A 163 -35.52 -13.25 4.40
N GLU A 164 -35.90 -12.18 3.70
CA GLU A 164 -34.97 -11.45 2.83
C GLU A 164 -33.93 -10.67 3.66
N LEU A 165 -34.35 -10.08 4.78
CA LEU A 165 -33.43 -9.39 5.70
C LEU A 165 -32.49 -10.38 6.40
N ALA A 166 -32.98 -11.58 6.73
CA ALA A 166 -32.15 -12.65 7.28
C ALA A 166 -31.06 -13.08 6.27
N ILE A 167 -31.39 -13.21 4.97
CA ILE A 167 -30.43 -13.55 3.91
C ILE A 167 -29.33 -12.48 3.78
N ILE A 168 -29.65 -11.19 3.94
CA ILE A 168 -28.64 -10.11 3.93
C ILE A 168 -27.60 -10.35 5.04
N LEU A 169 -28.05 -10.66 6.26
CA LEU A 169 -27.17 -10.94 7.39
C LEU A 169 -26.46 -12.30 7.28
N GLU A 170 -27.11 -13.29 6.67
CA GLU A 170 -26.51 -14.60 6.37
C GLU A 170 -25.36 -14.45 5.37
N ASN A 171 -25.54 -13.67 4.30
CA ASN A 171 -24.49 -13.37 3.33
C ASN A 171 -23.30 -12.66 3.98
N TYR A 172 -23.55 -11.72 4.89
CA TYR A 172 -22.50 -11.12 5.71
C TYR A 172 -21.78 -12.19 6.55
N THR A 173 -22.53 -13.03 7.25
CA THR A 173 -21.99 -14.10 8.09
C THR A 173 -21.19 -15.12 7.28
N GLN A 174 -21.61 -15.49 6.08
CA GLN A 174 -20.89 -16.39 5.19
C GLN A 174 -19.58 -15.75 4.68
N ARG A 175 -19.58 -14.44 4.38
CA ARG A 175 -18.35 -13.72 4.03
C ARG A 175 -17.36 -13.66 5.19
N VAL A 176 -17.84 -13.49 6.41
CA VAL A 176 -17.02 -13.41 7.63
C VAL A 176 -16.60 -14.80 8.15
N ARG A 177 -17.42 -15.85 7.97
CA ARG A 177 -17.22 -17.21 8.51
C ARG A 177 -16.63 -18.23 7.51
N GLN A 178 -16.46 -17.93 6.22
CA GLN A 178 -15.95 -18.93 5.27
C GLN A 178 -14.48 -19.35 5.54
N PRO A 179 -14.20 -20.66 5.71
CA PRO A 179 -12.92 -21.26 5.39
C PRO A 179 -12.81 -21.43 3.85
N ARG A 180 -11.66 -21.07 3.27
CA ARG A 180 -11.25 -21.28 1.87
C ARG A 180 -11.91 -22.52 1.22
N GLN A 181 -12.86 -22.33 0.31
CA GLN A 181 -13.13 -23.34 -0.71
C GLN A 181 -12.20 -23.10 -1.89
N GLN A 182 -11.30 -24.07 -2.09
CA GLN A 182 -10.41 -24.17 -3.23
C GLN A 182 -11.23 -24.22 -4.52
N PHE A 183 -11.04 -23.26 -5.42
CA PHE A 183 -11.35 -23.48 -6.83
C PHE A 183 -10.35 -24.51 -7.37
N THR A 184 -10.74 -25.79 -7.35
CA THR A 184 -10.11 -26.82 -8.18
C THR A 184 -10.55 -26.59 -9.62
N LEU A 185 -9.59 -26.18 -10.47
CA LEU A 185 -9.74 -26.20 -11.92
C LEU A 185 -9.82 -27.66 -12.41
N PRO A 186 -10.62 -27.97 -13.45
CA PRO A 186 -10.61 -29.29 -14.10
C PRO A 186 -9.34 -29.50 -14.94
N PRO A 187 -8.89 -30.76 -15.14
CA PRO A 187 -7.72 -31.09 -15.95
C PRO A 187 -8.03 -31.17 -17.45
N ASP A 188 -7.02 -30.82 -18.25
CA ASP A 188 -6.68 -31.21 -19.62
C ASP A 188 -7.69 -31.03 -20.76
N VAL A 189 -7.31 -30.18 -21.72
CA VAL A 189 -7.31 -30.54 -23.16
C VAL A 189 -6.00 -30.07 -23.79
N SER A 190 -5.16 -31.03 -24.13
CA SER A 190 -3.93 -30.89 -24.92
C SER A 190 -4.27 -30.71 -26.40
N VAL A 191 -3.54 -29.86 -27.12
CA VAL A 191 -3.32 -30.02 -28.56
C VAL A 191 -1.85 -29.75 -28.87
N ASP A 192 -1.22 -30.79 -29.39
CA ASP A 192 0.15 -30.90 -29.89
C ASP A 192 0.45 -29.94 -31.05
N ILE A 193 1.69 -29.42 -31.12
CA ILE A 193 2.45 -29.35 -32.39
C ILE A 193 3.92 -29.67 -32.11
N GLU A 194 4.42 -30.59 -32.93
CA GLU A 194 5.67 -31.34 -32.84
C GLU A 194 6.96 -30.51 -32.99
N ARG A 195 7.99 -31.05 -32.33
CA ARG A 195 9.42 -30.78 -32.54
C ARG A 195 9.91 -31.45 -33.83
N THR A 196 10.88 -30.84 -34.51
CA THR A 196 11.99 -31.58 -35.15
C THR A 196 13.28 -30.76 -35.23
N HIS A 197 14.29 -31.27 -34.51
CA HIS A 197 15.72 -31.44 -34.85
C HIS A 197 16.70 -30.27 -35.10
N GLU A 198 17.64 -30.14 -34.14
CA GLU A 198 19.07 -29.75 -34.23
C GLU A 198 19.92 -30.70 -35.13
N PRO A 199 21.28 -30.60 -35.22
CA PRO A 199 22.21 -29.47 -35.39
C PRO A 199 23.27 -29.78 -36.50
N LEU A 200 24.29 -28.93 -36.72
CA LEU A 200 25.73 -29.31 -36.74
C LEU A 200 26.66 -28.18 -37.22
N SER A 201 27.86 -28.21 -36.65
CA SER A 201 29.02 -27.32 -36.74
C SER A 201 30.07 -27.89 -37.69
N ILE A 202 30.79 -27.08 -38.50
CA ILE A 202 32.19 -27.34 -38.93
C ILE A 202 32.95 -26.03 -39.28
N THR A 203 34.19 -25.96 -38.80
CA THR A 203 35.34 -25.06 -39.06
C THR A 203 35.84 -24.97 -40.51
N GLU A 204 36.49 -23.85 -40.90
CA GLU A 204 37.94 -23.78 -41.29
C GLU A 204 38.39 -22.47 -42.00
N THR A 205 39.52 -21.95 -41.53
CA THR A 205 40.66 -21.24 -42.21
C THR A 205 40.56 -19.83 -42.81
N GLN A 206 41.53 -19.00 -42.39
CA GLN A 206 41.98 -17.71 -42.98
C GLN A 206 42.85 -17.92 -44.25
N PRO A 207 43.17 -16.85 -45.01
CA PRO A 207 44.51 -16.27 -44.84
C PRO A 207 44.62 -14.73 -44.91
N ASN A 208 45.75 -14.27 -44.36
CA ASN A 208 46.32 -12.93 -44.24
C ASN A 208 46.37 -12.06 -45.51
N TYR A 209 46.21 -10.75 -45.33
CA TYR A 209 47.04 -9.75 -46.02
C TYR A 209 47.47 -8.61 -45.09
N ARG A 210 48.79 -8.43 -45.04
CA ARG A 210 49.59 -7.46 -44.30
C ARG A 210 49.66 -6.15 -45.09
N ARG A 211 49.44 -5.00 -44.46
CA ARG A 211 49.94 -3.70 -44.93
C ARG A 211 50.29 -2.80 -43.75
N GLU A 212 51.59 -2.61 -43.57
CA GLU A 212 52.22 -1.57 -42.76
C GLU A 212 52.02 -0.21 -43.45
N SER A 213 51.79 0.87 -42.69
CA SER A 213 52.37 2.20 -42.94
C SER A 213 52.13 3.20 -41.80
N ILE A 214 53.24 3.52 -41.11
CA ILE A 214 53.78 4.86 -40.79
C ILE A 214 53.02 5.76 -39.80
N ASN A 215 53.74 6.06 -38.71
CA ASN A 215 53.46 7.04 -37.66
C ASN A 215 53.55 8.49 -38.17
N THR A 216 52.73 9.36 -37.59
CA THR A 216 52.97 10.81 -37.59
C THR A 216 52.70 11.35 -36.18
N ASP A 217 53.75 11.94 -35.59
CA ASP A 217 53.75 12.54 -34.26
C ASP A 217 52.91 13.83 -34.22
N ALA A 218 51.95 13.87 -33.29
CA ALA A 218 51.55 15.01 -32.45
C ALA A 218 50.12 14.82 -31.97
N GLN A 219 49.92 14.47 -30.69
CA GLN A 219 48.92 15.09 -29.81
C GLN A 219 48.92 14.46 -28.41
N LEU A 220 49.33 15.29 -27.44
CA LEU A 220 48.94 15.36 -26.03
C LEU A 220 48.35 14.08 -25.42
N ILE A 221 49.18 13.40 -24.62
CA ILE A 221 48.74 12.41 -23.64
C ILE A 221 47.97 13.16 -22.53
N THR A 222 46.67 13.36 -22.74
CA THR A 222 45.73 13.47 -21.62
C THR A 222 45.44 12.04 -21.20
N ASN A 223 45.96 11.63 -20.04
CA ASN A 223 45.61 10.36 -19.41
C ASN A 223 44.07 10.22 -19.43
N PRO A 224 43.50 9.19 -20.07
CA PRO A 224 42.11 8.87 -19.82
C PRO A 224 42.02 8.40 -18.37
N THR A 225 41.13 9.08 -17.64
CA THR A 225 40.54 8.74 -16.34
C THR A 225 40.75 7.28 -15.99
N SER A 226 41.44 7.03 -14.89
CA SER A 226 41.54 5.71 -14.26
C SER A 226 40.18 5.01 -14.32
N LEU A 227 40.15 3.79 -14.86
CA LEU A 227 38.99 2.90 -14.75
C LEU A 227 38.48 2.97 -13.30
N PRO A 228 37.17 3.17 -13.06
CA PRO A 228 36.64 3.17 -11.71
C PRO A 228 37.08 1.87 -11.03
N ASP A 229 37.63 2.01 -9.82
CA ASP A 229 38.08 0.86 -9.05
C ASP A 229 36.95 -0.18 -9.01
N GLN A 230 37.20 -1.39 -9.52
CA GLN A 230 36.20 -2.47 -9.53
C GLN A 230 35.74 -2.85 -8.12
N SER A 231 36.49 -2.39 -7.09
CA SER A 231 36.08 -2.50 -5.69
C SER A 231 34.93 -1.55 -5.32
N GLU A 232 34.80 -0.39 -5.98
CA GLU A 232 33.90 0.70 -5.56
C GLU A 232 32.46 0.52 -6.07
N TYR A 233 32.24 -0.20 -7.17
CA TYR A 233 30.93 -0.35 -7.83
C TYR A 233 30.45 -1.80 -7.91
N TYR A 234 29.14 -2.01 -7.82
CA TYR A 234 28.55 -3.30 -8.20
C TYR A 234 28.63 -3.50 -9.72
N THR A 235 29.11 -4.66 -10.13
CA THR A 235 29.18 -5.04 -11.55
C THR A 235 27.81 -5.52 -12.03
N LEU A 236 27.21 -4.77 -12.95
CA LEU A 236 25.94 -5.14 -13.60
C LEU A 236 26.20 -5.37 -15.10
N THR A 237 26.65 -6.56 -15.49
CA THR A 237 27.05 -6.89 -16.87
C THR A 237 26.19 -7.97 -17.52
N ARG A 238 25.36 -8.67 -16.73
CA ARG A 238 24.53 -9.77 -17.19
C ARG A 238 23.22 -9.27 -17.76
N ILE A 239 22.69 -10.01 -18.74
CA ILE A 239 21.40 -9.76 -19.37
C ILE A 239 20.60 -11.09 -19.33
N PRO A 240 19.46 -11.13 -18.63
CA PRO A 240 18.90 -10.07 -17.79
C PRO A 240 19.80 -9.75 -16.58
N ARG A 241 19.84 -8.48 -16.16
CA ARG A 241 20.59 -8.04 -14.96
C ARG A 241 20.04 -8.70 -13.70
N GLY A 242 18.77 -9.06 -13.70
CA GLY A 242 18.08 -9.51 -12.51
C GLY A 242 16.60 -9.77 -12.75
N LEU A 243 15.93 -10.20 -11.69
CA LEU A 243 14.48 -10.19 -11.63
C LEU A 243 13.99 -8.91 -10.95
N CYS A 244 12.93 -8.32 -11.48
CA CYS A 244 12.15 -7.29 -10.81
C CYS A 244 10.75 -7.84 -10.53
N VAL A 245 10.44 -8.14 -9.27
CA VAL A 245 9.17 -8.73 -8.87
C VAL A 245 8.28 -7.63 -8.30
N VAL A 246 7.11 -7.41 -8.88
CA VAL A 246 6.16 -6.37 -8.47
C VAL A 246 4.92 -7.03 -7.87
N PHE A 247 4.70 -6.85 -6.57
CA PHE A 247 3.42 -7.17 -5.92
C PHE A 247 2.51 -5.96 -6.02
N ASN A 248 1.50 -6.03 -6.89
CA ASN A 248 0.55 -4.94 -7.14
C ASN A 248 -0.82 -5.31 -6.58
N ASN A 249 -1.12 -4.83 -5.37
CA ASN A 249 -2.41 -5.09 -4.72
C ASN A 249 -3.34 -3.89 -4.92
N GLU A 250 -4.38 -4.13 -5.72
CA GLU A 250 -5.43 -3.16 -6.06
C GLU A 250 -6.75 -3.50 -5.37
N ILE A 251 -7.20 -4.75 -5.46
CA ILE A 251 -8.52 -5.17 -4.98
C ILE A 251 -8.36 -5.89 -3.65
N PHE A 252 -8.95 -5.32 -2.59
CA PHE A 252 -8.87 -5.87 -1.24
C PHE A 252 -10.23 -6.44 -0.83
N THR A 253 -10.21 -7.67 -0.32
CA THR A 253 -11.38 -8.41 0.15
C THR A 253 -11.45 -8.50 1.67
N GLY A 254 -10.36 -8.17 2.38
CA GLY A 254 -10.27 -8.19 3.84
C GLY A 254 -10.61 -6.87 4.54
N GLY A 255 -11.62 -6.13 4.05
CA GLY A 255 -12.10 -4.89 4.68
C GLY A 255 -11.26 -3.63 4.45
N LEU A 256 -10.22 -3.69 3.60
CA LEU A 256 -9.47 -2.52 3.14
C LEU A 256 -10.04 -1.98 1.82
N ASN A 257 -9.88 -0.68 1.55
CA ASN A 257 -10.36 -0.07 0.31
C ASN A 257 -9.54 -0.50 -0.92
N ASN A 258 -10.19 -0.52 -2.08
CA ASN A 258 -9.48 -0.73 -3.34
C ASN A 258 -8.52 0.41 -3.65
N ARG A 259 -7.39 0.07 -4.28
CA ARG A 259 -6.22 0.91 -4.50
C ARG A 259 -6.15 1.44 -5.94
N ARG A 260 -7.20 2.14 -6.39
CA ARG A 260 -7.31 2.64 -7.77
C ARG A 260 -6.10 3.47 -8.19
N GLY A 261 -5.56 3.21 -9.37
CA GLY A 261 -4.37 3.89 -9.91
C GLY A 261 -3.05 3.18 -9.59
N THR A 262 -3.03 2.15 -8.74
CA THR A 262 -1.83 1.33 -8.49
C THR A 262 -1.34 0.59 -9.75
N GLN A 263 -2.24 0.29 -10.69
CA GLN A 263 -1.84 -0.31 -11.97
C GLN A 263 -0.93 0.64 -12.76
N LYS A 264 -1.12 1.96 -12.66
CA LYS A 264 -0.24 2.93 -13.32
C LYS A 264 1.19 2.85 -12.78
N ASP A 265 1.34 2.62 -11.48
CA ASP A 265 2.64 2.40 -10.85
C ASP A 265 3.29 1.10 -11.34
N ALA A 266 2.52 0.02 -11.42
CA ALA A 266 3.01 -1.27 -11.91
C ALA A 266 3.49 -1.16 -13.37
N ASP A 267 2.75 -0.44 -14.22
CA ASP A 267 3.11 -0.22 -15.62
C ASP A 267 4.40 0.61 -15.73
N THR A 268 4.51 1.71 -14.97
CA THR A 268 5.70 2.57 -14.97
C THR A 268 6.94 1.85 -14.44
N LEU A 269 6.79 1.05 -13.37
CA LEU A 269 7.87 0.19 -12.88
C LEU A 269 8.29 -0.85 -13.94
N THR A 270 7.32 -1.42 -14.64
CA THR A 270 7.60 -2.42 -15.69
C THR A 270 8.40 -1.81 -16.82
N GLU A 271 8.00 -0.64 -17.32
CA GLU A 271 8.72 0.11 -18.34
C GLU A 271 10.17 0.39 -17.90
N VAL A 272 10.35 1.09 -16.77
CA VAL A 272 11.67 1.53 -16.30
C VAL A 272 12.61 0.36 -16.02
N PHE A 273 12.14 -0.67 -15.31
CA PHE A 273 13.01 -1.78 -14.94
C PHE A 273 13.31 -2.70 -16.13
N THR A 274 12.41 -2.77 -17.13
CA THR A 274 12.71 -3.45 -18.39
C THR A 274 13.82 -2.72 -19.15
N ASP A 275 13.73 -1.39 -19.27
CA ASP A 275 14.76 -0.56 -19.92
C ASP A 275 16.10 -0.63 -19.18
N LEU A 276 16.07 -0.75 -17.85
CA LEU A 276 17.24 -1.01 -17.02
C LEU A 276 17.78 -2.44 -17.15
N GLY A 277 17.17 -3.32 -17.95
CA GLY A 277 17.66 -4.67 -18.24
C GLY A 277 17.21 -5.76 -17.26
N PHE A 278 16.19 -5.52 -16.45
CA PHE A 278 15.60 -6.55 -15.57
C PHE A 278 14.46 -7.29 -16.27
N LYS A 279 14.28 -8.56 -15.90
CA LYS A 279 13.08 -9.31 -16.25
C LYS A 279 12.00 -9.04 -15.21
N VAL A 280 10.96 -8.31 -15.61
CA VAL A 280 9.87 -7.90 -14.72
C VAL A 280 8.81 -9.00 -14.61
N LYS A 281 8.33 -9.28 -13.39
CA LYS A 281 7.24 -10.21 -13.09
C LYS A 281 6.22 -9.52 -12.17
N ILE A 282 5.00 -9.34 -12.66
CA ILE A 282 3.91 -8.69 -11.91
C ILE A 282 3.01 -9.75 -11.28
N HIS A 283 2.70 -9.56 -10.01
CA HIS A 283 1.76 -10.35 -9.22
C HIS A 283 0.62 -9.44 -8.75
N ASN A 284 -0.55 -9.58 -9.36
CA ASN A 284 -1.71 -8.76 -9.02
C ASN A 284 -2.57 -9.40 -7.92
N ASN A 285 -2.94 -8.59 -6.94
CA ASN A 285 -3.95 -8.92 -5.91
C ASN A 285 -3.63 -10.16 -5.05
N PHE A 286 -2.38 -10.31 -4.62
CA PHE A 286 -1.95 -11.43 -3.80
C PHE A 286 -2.37 -11.27 -2.33
N THR A 287 -2.89 -12.36 -1.76
CA THR A 287 -3.06 -12.51 -0.31
C THR A 287 -1.72 -12.58 0.41
N ALA A 288 -1.70 -12.36 1.73
CA ALA A 288 -0.47 -12.42 2.52
C ALA A 288 0.26 -13.76 2.36
N ASP A 289 -0.47 -14.87 2.38
CA ASP A 289 0.09 -16.21 2.16
C ASP A 289 0.68 -16.39 0.75
N GLN A 290 0.02 -15.83 -0.28
CA GLN A 290 0.52 -15.91 -1.65
C GLN A 290 1.80 -15.09 -1.83
N MET A 291 1.88 -13.90 -1.22
CA MET A 291 3.10 -13.09 -1.20
C MET A 291 4.25 -13.88 -0.57
N LYS A 292 4.05 -14.45 0.63
CA LYS A 292 5.07 -15.26 1.33
C LYS A 292 5.51 -16.46 0.49
N LYS A 293 4.57 -17.20 -0.11
CA LYS A 293 4.88 -18.34 -0.99
C LYS A 293 5.66 -17.95 -2.24
N GLU A 294 5.34 -16.81 -2.85
CA GLU A 294 6.09 -16.32 -4.02
C GLU A 294 7.50 -15.89 -3.62
N LEU A 295 7.69 -15.24 -2.47
CA LEU A 295 9.02 -14.90 -1.95
C LEU A 295 9.85 -16.16 -1.65
N ASP A 296 9.22 -17.18 -1.05
CA ASP A 296 9.83 -18.49 -0.81
C ASP A 296 10.17 -19.24 -2.09
N HIS A 297 9.36 -19.07 -3.14
CA HIS A 297 9.65 -19.58 -4.47
C HIS A 297 10.83 -18.82 -5.09
N LEU A 298 10.80 -17.48 -5.05
CA LEU A 298 11.82 -16.60 -5.59
C LEU A 298 13.19 -16.87 -4.97
N ARG A 299 13.27 -17.08 -3.65
CA ARG A 299 14.51 -17.48 -2.95
C ARG A 299 15.17 -18.71 -3.56
N ARG A 300 14.37 -19.67 -4.06
CA ARG A 300 14.86 -20.94 -4.63
C ARG A 300 15.28 -20.83 -6.09
N ASN A 301 15.10 -19.66 -6.72
CA ASN A 301 15.55 -19.44 -8.08
C ASN A 301 17.08 -19.40 -8.18
N ASP A 302 17.59 -19.79 -9.34
CA ASP A 302 19.01 -19.66 -9.63
C ASP A 302 19.35 -18.21 -10.05
N PHE A 303 19.97 -17.48 -9.13
CA PHE A 303 20.53 -16.15 -9.39
C PHE A 303 21.98 -16.18 -9.87
N THR A 304 22.56 -17.35 -10.14
CA THR A 304 23.97 -17.48 -10.53
C THR A 304 24.33 -16.68 -11.77
N ASN A 305 23.38 -16.46 -12.69
CA ASN A 305 23.51 -15.63 -13.90
C ASN A 305 22.76 -14.30 -13.83
N HIS A 306 22.39 -13.85 -12.64
CA HIS A 306 21.81 -12.53 -12.38
C HIS A 306 22.77 -11.70 -11.51
N ASP A 307 22.75 -10.39 -11.67
CA ASP A 307 23.57 -9.43 -10.94
C ASP A 307 22.83 -8.78 -9.77
N ALA A 308 21.50 -8.69 -9.82
CA ALA A 308 20.70 -8.00 -8.82
C ALA A 308 19.31 -8.62 -8.66
N LEU A 309 18.65 -8.29 -7.54
CA LEU A 309 17.23 -8.56 -7.30
C LEU A 309 16.52 -7.26 -6.96
N VAL A 310 15.34 -7.04 -7.56
CA VAL A 310 14.44 -5.94 -7.20
C VAL A 310 13.09 -6.51 -6.80
N VAL A 311 12.54 -6.04 -5.69
CA VAL A 311 11.19 -6.37 -5.23
C VAL A 311 10.44 -5.07 -4.95
N CYS A 312 9.37 -4.82 -5.70
CA CYS A 312 8.48 -3.69 -5.49
C CYS A 312 7.18 -4.18 -4.85
N VAL A 313 6.73 -3.52 -3.80
CA VAL A 313 5.46 -3.82 -3.13
C VAL A 313 4.58 -2.58 -3.16
N LEU A 314 3.44 -2.68 -3.85
CA LEU A 314 2.41 -1.66 -3.95
C LEU A 314 1.17 -2.17 -3.19
N SER A 315 0.99 -1.74 -1.95
CA SER A 315 -0.13 -2.21 -1.12
C SER A 315 -0.51 -1.20 -0.03
N HIS A 316 -1.54 -1.51 0.74
CA HIS A 316 -1.75 -0.88 2.05
C HIS A 316 -0.65 -1.33 3.02
N GLY A 317 -0.41 -0.54 4.07
CA GLY A 317 0.53 -0.91 5.13
C GLY A 317 0.30 -0.14 6.42
N GLU A 318 1.05 -0.53 7.42
CA GLU A 318 1.20 0.16 8.71
C GLU A 318 2.65 0.01 9.16
N LYS A 319 2.98 0.51 10.36
CA LYS A 319 4.34 0.47 10.89
C LYS A 319 4.90 -0.96 10.88
N GLY A 320 5.91 -1.20 10.04
CA GLY A 320 6.62 -2.46 9.99
C GLY A 320 5.94 -3.60 9.21
N CYS A 321 4.83 -3.36 8.52
CA CYS A 321 4.23 -4.36 7.64
C CYS A 321 3.45 -3.80 6.45
N VAL A 322 3.24 -4.65 5.46
CA VAL A 322 2.31 -4.44 4.34
C VAL A 322 1.14 -5.41 4.44
N PHE A 323 0.04 -5.12 3.76
CA PHE A 323 -1.13 -5.99 3.74
C PHE A 323 -1.23 -6.81 2.45
N GLY A 324 -1.66 -8.06 2.58
CA GLY A 324 -2.23 -8.82 1.47
C GLY A 324 -3.65 -8.37 1.15
N THR A 325 -4.19 -8.83 0.02
CA THR A 325 -5.58 -8.53 -0.37
C THR A 325 -6.63 -9.10 0.58
N ASP A 326 -6.25 -10.07 1.40
CA ASP A 326 -7.04 -10.64 2.49
C ASP A 326 -6.99 -9.82 3.79
N GLY A 327 -6.38 -8.64 3.78
CA GLY A 327 -6.25 -7.77 4.96
C GLY A 327 -5.27 -8.29 6.01
N LYS A 328 -4.54 -9.38 5.72
CA LYS A 328 -3.54 -9.95 6.63
C LYS A 328 -2.18 -9.28 6.44
N LYS A 329 -1.43 -9.21 7.55
CA LYS A 329 -0.11 -8.58 7.60
C LYS A 329 0.99 -9.49 7.05
N VAL A 330 1.90 -8.88 6.30
CA VAL A 330 3.21 -9.41 5.90
C VAL A 330 4.25 -8.45 6.47
N LEU A 331 5.03 -8.91 7.43
CA LEU A 331 6.05 -8.06 8.07
C LEU A 331 7.12 -7.70 7.04
N LEU A 332 7.71 -6.50 7.15
CA LEU A 332 8.81 -6.10 6.26
C LEU A 332 9.97 -7.10 6.31
N LYS A 333 10.21 -7.69 7.49
CA LYS A 333 11.18 -8.75 7.69
C LYS A 333 10.86 -10.02 6.90
N GLU A 334 9.58 -10.39 6.78
CA GLU A 334 9.16 -11.54 5.95
C GLU A 334 9.35 -11.29 4.44
N LEU A 335 9.46 -10.02 4.01
CA LEU A 335 9.82 -9.67 2.64
C LEU A 335 11.33 -9.84 2.38
N THR A 336 12.18 -9.52 3.37
CA THR A 336 13.65 -9.49 3.20
C THR A 336 14.37 -10.76 3.60
N ASP A 337 13.92 -11.43 4.68
CA ASP A 337 14.56 -12.63 5.25
C ASP A 337 14.88 -13.73 4.23
N PRO A 338 13.99 -14.04 3.27
CA PRO A 338 14.26 -15.07 2.27
C PRO A 338 15.51 -14.81 1.42
N PHE A 339 16.00 -13.56 1.35
CA PHE A 339 17.10 -13.16 0.47
C PHE A 339 18.41 -12.86 1.21
N THR A 340 18.49 -13.21 2.50
CA THR A 340 19.75 -13.16 3.26
C THR A 340 20.81 -14.07 2.64
N SER A 341 22.10 -13.78 2.86
CA SER A 341 23.20 -14.58 2.31
C SER A 341 23.11 -16.07 2.68
N ARG A 342 22.53 -16.36 3.85
CA ARG A 342 22.27 -17.72 4.32
C ARG A 342 21.14 -18.41 3.55
N GLN A 343 20.07 -17.69 3.24
CA GLN A 343 18.85 -18.25 2.67
C GLN A 343 18.85 -18.27 1.14
N ALA A 344 19.53 -17.31 0.51
CA ALA A 344 19.73 -17.24 -0.94
C ALA A 344 21.22 -17.05 -1.28
N PRO A 345 22.06 -18.11 -1.18
CA PRO A 345 23.50 -17.99 -1.41
C PRO A 345 23.89 -17.40 -2.77
N ALA A 346 23.08 -17.66 -3.81
CA ALA A 346 23.28 -17.13 -5.17
C ALA A 346 23.14 -15.60 -5.27
N LEU A 347 22.64 -14.92 -4.24
CA LEU A 347 22.51 -13.46 -4.12
C LEU A 347 23.54 -12.83 -3.15
N THR A 348 24.48 -13.60 -2.62
CA THR A 348 25.57 -13.06 -1.77
C THR A 348 26.45 -12.11 -2.58
N GLY A 349 26.74 -10.92 -2.06
CA GLY A 349 27.54 -9.89 -2.76
C GLY A 349 26.80 -9.14 -3.87
N LYS A 350 25.50 -9.43 -4.08
CA LYS A 350 24.66 -8.82 -5.12
C LYS A 350 23.64 -7.85 -4.50
N PRO A 351 23.38 -6.69 -5.09
CA PRO A 351 22.40 -5.74 -4.56
C PRO A 351 20.98 -6.31 -4.59
N LYS A 352 20.28 -6.17 -3.46
CA LYS A 352 18.89 -6.59 -3.22
C LYS A 352 18.06 -5.35 -2.87
N LEU A 353 17.30 -4.86 -3.83
CA LEU A 353 16.54 -3.61 -3.72
C LEU A 353 15.08 -3.90 -3.42
N PHE A 354 14.53 -3.22 -2.42
CA PHE A 354 13.13 -3.29 -2.02
C PHE A 354 12.52 -1.89 -2.09
N PHE A 355 11.52 -1.69 -2.94
CA PHE A 355 10.79 -0.42 -3.03
C PHE A 355 9.36 -0.63 -2.58
N ILE A 356 8.99 0.01 -1.47
CA ILE A 356 7.74 -0.29 -0.76
C ILE A 356 6.87 0.96 -0.73
N GLN A 357 5.84 0.94 -1.57
CA GLN A 357 4.72 1.88 -1.53
C GLN A 357 3.64 1.33 -0.60
N ALA A 358 3.69 1.77 0.65
CA ALA A 358 2.70 1.50 1.67
C ALA A 358 2.78 2.54 2.79
N CYS A 359 1.66 2.85 3.45
CA CYS A 359 1.67 3.66 4.67
C CYS A 359 2.52 3.00 5.76
N GLN A 360 3.13 3.81 6.64
CA GLN A 360 3.88 3.32 7.81
C GLN A 360 3.28 3.80 9.14
N GLY A 361 2.08 4.39 9.09
CA GLY A 361 1.25 4.73 10.24
C GLY A 361 0.08 5.62 9.86
N ASP A 362 -0.62 6.11 10.88
CA ASP A 362 -1.88 6.84 10.74
C ASP A 362 -1.72 8.37 10.75
N GLU A 363 -0.53 8.89 11.04
CA GLU A 363 -0.30 10.33 11.15
C GLU A 363 -0.08 10.98 9.79
N TYR A 364 -0.40 12.27 9.71
CA TYR A 364 -0.11 13.08 8.54
C TYR A 364 1.07 13.99 8.81
N GLN A 365 2.01 14.06 7.86
CA GLN A 365 3.22 14.84 8.06
C GLN A 365 2.92 16.33 7.85
N ARG A 366 3.19 17.14 8.88
CA ARG A 366 3.04 18.60 8.80
C ARG A 366 4.28 19.24 8.19
N GLY A 367 4.07 20.24 7.34
CA GLY A 367 5.15 21.10 6.87
C GLY A 367 5.57 22.09 7.95
N TYR A 368 6.87 22.25 8.16
CA TYR A 368 7.42 23.31 9.00
C TYR A 368 8.26 24.25 8.14
N TYR A 369 8.12 25.56 8.35
CA TYR A 369 8.99 26.54 7.73
C TYR A 369 10.34 26.54 8.44
N PRO A 370 11.48 26.58 7.72
CA PRO A 370 12.78 26.71 8.35
C PRO A 370 12.80 27.97 9.21
N SER A 371 13.01 27.81 10.52
CA SER A 371 13.23 28.94 11.41
C SER A 371 14.60 29.52 11.10
N SER A 372 14.66 30.83 10.81
CA SER A 372 15.92 31.56 10.73
C SER A 372 16.66 31.39 12.06
N LEU A 373 17.84 30.77 12.02
CA LEU A 373 18.67 30.48 13.19
C LEU A 373 18.99 31.77 13.97
N GLY A 374 18.54 31.82 15.24
CA GLY A 374 19.16 32.64 16.28
C GLY A 374 20.18 31.80 17.07
N PRO A 375 21.29 32.37 17.55
CA PRO A 375 22.37 31.59 18.14
C PRO A 375 22.08 31.15 19.58
N GLY A 376 22.28 29.85 19.83
CA GLY A 376 22.87 29.23 21.02
C GLY A 376 22.19 29.39 22.38
N GLU A 377 21.93 28.27 23.06
CA GLU A 377 22.69 27.85 24.27
C GLU A 377 22.29 26.43 24.75
N ASN A 378 23.34 25.61 24.92
CA ASN A 378 23.64 24.42 25.74
C ASN A 378 22.61 24.01 26.84
N GLU A 379 22.47 22.76 27.33
CA GLU A 379 23.40 21.63 27.48
C GLU A 379 22.67 20.38 28.06
N ASN A 380 23.35 19.23 27.98
CA ASN A 380 23.39 18.09 28.95
C ASN A 380 22.72 16.71 28.67
N GLN A 381 23.57 15.83 28.11
CA GLN A 381 24.16 14.59 28.69
C GLN A 381 23.38 13.25 28.75
N ASN A 382 23.89 12.33 27.92
CA ASN A 382 24.33 10.93 28.16
C ASN A 382 23.32 9.81 28.53
N LYS A 383 23.32 8.76 27.68
CA LYS A 383 23.88 7.44 28.04
C LYS A 383 24.06 6.53 26.81
N GLU A 384 25.31 6.19 26.52
CA GLU A 384 25.72 5.09 25.63
C GLU A 384 25.69 3.75 26.38
N THR A 385 25.47 2.65 25.65
CA THR A 385 26.08 1.34 25.96
C THR A 385 26.16 0.52 24.67
N TRP A 386 27.37 0.33 24.13
CA TRP A 386 27.68 -0.62 23.05
C TRP A 386 28.68 -1.67 23.56
N GLN A 387 28.50 -2.93 23.14
CA GLN A 387 29.48 -4.04 23.07
C GLN A 387 28.77 -5.24 22.36
N ALA A 388 29.39 -6.08 21.53
CA ALA A 388 30.78 -6.54 21.49
C ALA A 388 31.33 -6.76 20.07
N ASP A 389 32.67 -6.76 19.98
CA ASP A 389 33.49 -7.29 18.88
C ASP A 389 33.53 -8.82 18.92
N ASP A 390 33.32 -9.47 17.77
CA ASP A 390 33.86 -10.79 17.47
C ASP A 390 34.62 -10.67 16.13
N SER A 391 35.85 -11.19 16.10
CA SER A 391 36.72 -11.18 14.92
C SER A 391 36.19 -12.17 13.88
N ILE A 392 35.48 -11.64 12.88
CA ILE A 392 35.06 -12.37 11.69
C ILE A 392 36.22 -12.35 10.69
N PRO A 393 36.54 -13.45 9.96
CA PRO A 393 37.56 -13.45 8.92
C PRO A 393 37.33 -12.33 7.89
N ASP A 394 38.41 -11.65 7.47
CA ASP A 394 38.45 -10.43 6.63
C ASP A 394 37.77 -10.50 5.25
N GLU A 395 37.07 -11.59 4.91
CA GLU A 395 36.35 -11.76 3.63
C GLU A 395 34.88 -12.20 3.78
N ALA A 396 34.34 -12.36 5.00
CA ALA A 396 32.96 -12.80 5.17
C ALA A 396 31.95 -11.64 5.07
N VAL A 397 31.05 -11.72 4.09
CA VAL A 397 29.96 -10.77 3.89
C VAL A 397 28.87 -10.99 4.96
N PRO A 398 28.45 -9.96 5.73
CA PRO A 398 27.39 -10.08 6.73
C PRO A 398 26.08 -10.63 6.14
N GLU A 399 25.29 -11.35 6.95
CA GLU A 399 24.05 -12.02 6.51
C GLU A 399 23.02 -11.05 5.87
N LEU A 400 23.02 -9.78 6.31
CA LEU A 400 22.14 -8.71 5.86
C LEU A 400 22.84 -7.65 4.98
N ALA A 401 23.99 -7.97 4.40
CA ALA A 401 24.70 -7.04 3.52
C ALA A 401 24.04 -6.93 2.13
N ASP A 402 24.30 -5.82 1.46
CA ASP A 402 23.85 -5.51 0.10
C ASP A 402 22.32 -5.37 -0.05
N PHE A 403 21.63 -4.95 1.01
CA PHE A 403 20.20 -4.60 0.95
C PHE A 403 20.02 -3.10 0.80
N LEU A 404 18.96 -2.71 0.09
CA LEU A 404 18.42 -1.36 0.09
C LEU A 404 16.90 -1.45 0.19
N MET A 405 16.32 -0.71 1.12
CA MET A 405 14.89 -0.59 1.31
C MET A 405 14.48 0.88 1.18
N GLY A 406 13.81 1.21 0.08
CA GLY A 406 13.18 2.51 -0.14
C GLY A 406 11.72 2.49 0.28
N MET A 407 11.40 3.15 1.39
CA MET A 407 10.03 3.30 1.87
C MET A 407 9.42 4.59 1.31
N ALA A 408 8.17 4.54 0.85
CA ALA A 408 7.47 5.70 0.30
C ALA A 408 7.25 6.85 1.30
N THR A 409 7.23 6.53 2.59
CA THR A 409 7.05 7.49 3.69
C THR A 409 7.82 7.03 4.93
N VAL A 410 8.21 7.98 5.77
CA VAL A 410 8.81 7.74 7.09
C VAL A 410 7.83 7.01 8.01
N GLU A 411 8.36 6.31 9.00
CA GLU A 411 7.56 5.63 10.03
C GLU A 411 6.52 6.56 10.65
N GLU A 412 5.33 6.02 10.96
CA GLU A 412 4.18 6.73 11.56
C GLU A 412 3.36 7.58 10.58
N PHE A 413 3.85 7.82 9.36
CA PHE A 413 3.17 8.68 8.40
C PHE A 413 2.51 7.93 7.23
N ARG A 414 1.55 8.60 6.59
CA ARG A 414 0.84 8.10 5.40
C ARG A 414 1.62 8.37 4.10
N SER A 415 1.31 7.60 3.06
CA SER A 415 1.75 7.83 1.69
C SER A 415 0.56 8.20 0.79
N PHE A 416 0.82 9.02 -0.23
CA PHE A 416 -0.21 9.55 -1.12
C PHE A 416 -0.13 8.95 -2.53
N ARG A 417 -1.31 8.85 -3.16
CA ARG A 417 -1.47 8.38 -4.52
C ARG A 417 -2.48 9.20 -5.29
N ASN A 418 -2.20 9.41 -6.56
CA ASN A 418 -3.16 9.92 -7.52
C ASN A 418 -3.84 8.75 -8.26
N THR A 419 -5.17 8.75 -8.28
CA THR A 419 -5.95 7.67 -8.90
C THR A 419 -5.77 7.54 -10.42
N LEU A 420 -5.31 8.59 -11.10
CA LEU A 420 -5.06 8.59 -12.55
C LEU A 420 -3.58 8.40 -12.90
N THR A 421 -2.69 9.05 -12.13
CA THR A 421 -1.26 9.10 -12.47
C THR A 421 -0.38 8.15 -11.66
N GLY A 422 -0.92 7.44 -10.66
CA GLY A 422 -0.14 6.57 -9.78
C GLY A 422 0.37 7.29 -8.53
N SER A 423 1.19 6.60 -7.73
CA SER A 423 1.68 7.10 -6.44
C SER A 423 2.82 8.07 -6.59
N ILE A 424 2.82 9.12 -5.77
CA ILE A 424 3.80 10.21 -5.85
C ILE A 424 5.23 9.65 -5.75
N TYR A 425 5.45 8.74 -4.81
CA TYR A 425 6.77 8.14 -4.59
C TYR A 425 7.22 7.26 -5.76
N ILE A 426 6.38 6.35 -6.28
CA ILE A 426 6.80 5.45 -7.36
C ILE A 426 7.00 6.22 -8.66
N GLN A 427 6.12 7.18 -8.98
CA GLN A 427 6.27 8.00 -10.17
C GLN A 427 7.56 8.83 -10.11
N GLU A 428 7.86 9.44 -8.95
CA GLU A 428 9.09 10.21 -8.78
C GLU A 428 10.35 9.32 -8.76
N LEU A 429 10.29 8.13 -8.13
CA LEU A 429 11.37 7.14 -8.17
C LEU A 429 11.71 6.76 -9.60
N CYS A 430 10.70 6.35 -10.37
CA CYS A 430 10.85 5.98 -11.78
C CYS A 430 11.42 7.13 -12.61
N ARG A 431 10.93 8.35 -12.40
CA ARG A 431 11.44 9.54 -13.10
C ARG A 431 12.92 9.80 -12.80
N GLN A 432 13.33 9.73 -11.54
CA GLN A 432 14.73 9.95 -11.16
C GLN A 432 15.65 8.82 -11.63
N LEU A 433 15.16 7.58 -11.65
CA LEU A 433 15.88 6.44 -12.24
C LEU A 433 16.12 6.67 -13.74
N LYS A 434 15.11 7.10 -14.50
CA LYS A 434 15.27 7.44 -15.93
C LYS A 434 16.32 8.53 -16.14
N ILE A 435 16.23 9.63 -15.38
CA ILE A 435 17.21 10.74 -15.46
C ILE A 435 18.64 10.26 -15.18
N ALA A 436 18.83 9.45 -14.14
CA ALA A 436 20.15 8.92 -13.80
C ALA A 436 20.67 7.91 -14.84
N ALA A 437 19.78 7.12 -15.44
CA ALA A 437 20.12 6.17 -16.47
C ALA A 437 20.58 6.86 -17.77
N GLU A 438 19.95 7.98 -18.14
CA GLU A 438 20.29 8.79 -19.33
C GLU A 438 21.47 9.73 -19.12
N SER A 439 21.73 10.12 -17.87
CA SER A 439 22.82 11.03 -17.53
C SER A 439 24.19 10.46 -17.92
N GLN A 440 25.11 11.32 -18.34
CA GLN A 440 26.53 10.97 -18.50
C GLN A 440 27.22 10.79 -17.14
N GLU A 441 26.64 11.32 -16.07
CA GLU A 441 27.14 11.17 -14.72
C GLU A 441 26.85 9.76 -14.18
N MET A 442 27.73 9.25 -13.31
CA MET A 442 27.59 7.95 -12.64
C MET A 442 26.77 8.09 -11.36
N ASP A 443 25.55 8.63 -11.49
CA ASP A 443 24.62 8.81 -10.38
C ASP A 443 24.31 7.44 -9.74
N ASP A 444 24.77 7.24 -8.51
CA ASP A 444 24.48 6.03 -7.75
C ASP A 444 23.05 6.07 -7.17
N ILE A 445 22.54 4.90 -6.78
CA ILE A 445 21.17 4.75 -6.30
C ILE A 445 20.85 5.61 -5.06
N LEU A 446 21.82 5.91 -4.19
CA LEU A 446 21.58 6.76 -3.02
C LEU A 446 21.45 8.23 -3.45
N THR A 447 22.21 8.65 -4.46
CA THR A 447 22.04 9.97 -5.10
C THR A 447 20.66 10.08 -5.74
N VAL A 448 20.21 9.04 -6.46
CA VAL A 448 18.84 8.96 -7.03
C VAL A 448 17.79 9.11 -5.94
N LEU A 449 17.87 8.33 -4.86
CA LEU A 449 16.90 8.36 -3.76
C LEU A 449 16.92 9.67 -2.99
N THR A 450 18.07 10.34 -2.90
CA THR A 450 18.16 11.69 -2.32
C THR A 450 17.41 12.71 -3.17
N ARG A 451 17.48 12.60 -4.50
CA ARG A 451 16.68 13.44 -5.41
C ARG A 451 15.18 13.13 -5.27
N VAL A 452 14.81 11.85 -5.16
CA VAL A 452 13.42 11.44 -4.88
C VAL A 452 12.91 12.09 -3.60
N ASN A 453 13.65 12.00 -2.49
CA ASN A 453 13.27 12.63 -1.22
C ASN A 453 13.06 14.14 -1.37
N ARG A 454 13.97 14.81 -2.09
CA ARG A 454 13.90 16.25 -2.32
C ARG A 454 12.66 16.64 -3.14
N GLU A 455 12.31 15.91 -4.18
CA GLU A 455 11.18 16.27 -5.03
C GLU A 455 9.84 15.88 -4.39
N VAL A 456 9.73 14.72 -3.74
CA VAL A 456 8.50 14.33 -3.02
C VAL A 456 8.20 15.30 -1.87
N SER A 457 9.21 15.74 -1.11
CA SER A 457 9.02 16.66 0.03
C SER A 457 8.63 18.09 -0.35
N LYS A 458 8.91 18.51 -1.60
CA LYS A 458 8.43 19.80 -2.11
C LYS A 458 6.92 19.81 -2.31
N GLY A 459 6.34 18.67 -2.68
CA GLY A 459 4.91 18.54 -2.90
C GLY A 459 4.07 18.80 -1.65
N GLU A 460 2.81 19.18 -1.86
CA GLU A 460 1.80 19.30 -0.81
C GLU A 460 0.57 18.51 -1.28
N PHE A 461 0.26 17.44 -0.55
CA PHE A 461 -0.75 16.45 -0.92
C PHE A 461 -1.81 16.44 0.17
N LEU A 462 -3.05 16.77 -0.18
CA LEU A 462 -4.14 16.98 0.79
C LEU A 462 -3.75 17.89 1.98
N SER A 463 -3.02 18.99 1.72
CA SER A 463 -2.48 19.93 2.73
C SER A 463 -1.40 19.34 3.65
N HIS A 464 -0.77 18.22 3.26
CA HIS A 464 0.26 17.54 4.04
C HIS A 464 1.51 17.27 3.21
N LYS A 465 2.61 16.96 3.91
CA LYS A 465 3.88 16.59 3.29
C LYS A 465 4.01 15.07 3.22
N GLN A 466 4.89 14.61 2.34
CA GLN A 466 5.35 13.23 2.29
C GLN A 466 6.87 13.23 2.26
N MET A 467 7.51 12.38 3.06
CA MET A 467 8.95 12.22 3.10
C MET A 467 9.32 10.75 2.99
N PRO A 468 9.83 10.29 1.83
CA PRO A 468 10.31 8.92 1.69
C PRO A 468 11.56 8.66 2.54
N GLN A 469 11.80 7.39 2.88
CA GLN A 469 12.88 6.98 3.77
C GLN A 469 13.65 5.79 3.19
N PRO A 470 14.85 6.00 2.63
CA PRO A 470 15.75 4.91 2.28
C PRO A 470 16.52 4.41 3.52
N LYS A 471 16.64 3.09 3.67
CA LYS A 471 17.52 2.38 4.62
C LYS A 471 18.38 1.40 3.82
N TYR A 472 19.68 1.31 4.07
CA TYR A 472 20.57 0.47 3.25
C TYR A 472 21.75 -0.11 4.02
N THR A 473 22.24 -1.24 3.50
CA THR A 473 23.47 -1.95 3.88
C THR A 473 24.31 -2.30 2.65
N LEU A 474 24.11 -1.54 1.55
CA LEU A 474 24.95 -1.62 0.35
C LEU A 474 26.42 -1.38 0.70
N THR A 475 27.30 -2.20 0.16
CA THR A 475 28.76 -2.16 0.39
C THR A 475 29.52 -1.49 -0.75
N LYS A 476 28.85 -1.28 -1.90
CA LYS A 476 29.40 -0.64 -3.09
C LYS A 476 28.41 0.36 -3.69
N LYS A 477 28.88 1.27 -4.54
CA LYS A 477 28.03 2.15 -5.33
C LYS A 477 27.26 1.33 -6.37
N LEU A 478 25.96 1.56 -6.44
CA LEU A 478 25.08 0.92 -7.42
C LEU A 478 24.65 1.95 -8.45
N VAL A 479 25.08 1.79 -9.70
CA VAL A 479 24.68 2.65 -10.82
C VAL A 479 23.83 1.84 -11.79
N LEU A 480 22.64 2.33 -12.09
CA LEU A 480 21.69 1.69 -13.01
C LEU A 480 21.65 2.48 -14.31
N LYS A 481 22.01 1.83 -15.43
CA LYS A 481 21.97 2.39 -16.78
C LYS A 481 21.05 1.56 -17.67
N PHE A 482 20.44 2.19 -18.67
CA PHE A 482 19.67 1.47 -19.68
C PHE A 482 20.54 0.48 -20.46
N VAL A 483 19.91 -0.56 -20.99
CA VAL A 483 20.54 -1.65 -21.75
C VAL A 483 20.18 -1.56 -23.22
#